data_AF-A0A291R082-F1
#
_entry.id   AF-A0A291R082-F1
#
_cell.length_a   1.000
_cell.length_b   1.000
_cell.length_c   1.000
_cell.angle_alpha   90.00
_cell.angle_beta   90.00
_cell.angle_gamma   90.00
#
_symmetry.space_group_name_H-M   'P 1'
#
loop_
_entity.id
_entity.type
_entity.pdbx_description
1 polymer ?
#
loop_
_entity_poly.entity_id
_entity_poly.type
_entity_poly.pdbx_seq_one_letter_code
_entity_poly.pdbx_strand_id
1 'polypeptide(L)'
;MSLFGKMGIPCIIFCVFMILGKHSNAQLKIGDNPYTVRTDASLELSGEARGLLLNRVPKAALNTAPLNSAPDGMIVYVKEDKQIYLKKGTWQPLADLSAIGSWSTAGNTGNDSSVHFIGTLDHQPIVFKVDAVERGRVAGNGFWGVGRSNPTSMLHVNGAIATSTITATGNITLVDSNSVVIMNNASDATVTLQSPVGRTGRSIELVAYNTGNVNYAGATVKATNGTTQTSLLSGYTVKLVSDGTAWVVMNKQRPALLKYNANSGSGEFDISRDLNAMATNGTGLYLTDVEGNPANQIPNETAWFHTSIVAKSDNGLYVGQFDLTDHEAYFRGGSVDTFANMSWRKFLTLPVNANFSAETEGNYDVNFNLKDNRDLFFSTNSNKRVTIQGDGDVGIGTTSPNAKLDVNGSVKVGSDGTPVEKIYRLTTGNYNVNTYSNTYEFRYPTSGTDSRITSNATVIINPRGEIGEETSIAHARAYNGYVIVRLTSVTWRINFNTSFNVTIMQF
;
A
#
# COMPACT_ATOMS: atom_id res chain seq x y z
N MET A 1 138.80 33.78 -25.78
CA MET A 1 137.69 32.82 -25.56
C MET A 1 137.69 32.48 -24.07
N SER A 2 137.36 33.32 -23.08
CA SER A 2 136.46 34.49 -22.92
C SER A 2 134.96 34.18 -23.06
N LEU A 3 134.36 33.63 -22.01
CA LEU A 3 133.15 34.12 -21.33
C LEU A 3 132.86 33.18 -20.12
N PHE A 4 132.21 33.66 -19.07
CA PHE A 4 131.93 33.01 -17.77
C PHE A 4 132.97 33.18 -16.65
N GLY A 5 133.49 34.39 -16.50
CA GLY A 5 134.33 34.79 -15.35
C GLY A 5 133.78 35.97 -14.54
N LYS A 6 132.47 36.30 -14.63
CA LYS A 6 131.86 37.39 -13.85
C LYS A 6 130.35 37.16 -13.63
N MET A 7 129.97 36.38 -12.60
CA MET A 7 128.66 36.54 -11.94
C MET A 7 128.94 36.78 -10.47
N GLY A 8 128.77 38.03 -10.05
CA GLY A 8 128.96 38.45 -8.66
C GLY A 8 127.86 37.92 -7.75
N ILE A 9 128.25 37.76 -6.48
CA ILE A 9 127.46 37.37 -5.31
C ILE A 9 126.10 38.11 -5.12
N PRO A 10 125.82 39.32 -5.68
CA PRO A 10 124.47 39.91 -5.61
C PRO A 10 123.38 39.10 -6.32
N CYS A 11 123.73 38.29 -7.32
CA CYS A 11 122.76 37.57 -8.15
C CYS A 11 122.15 36.35 -7.43
N ILE A 12 122.91 35.72 -6.52
CA ILE A 12 122.44 34.54 -5.75
C ILE A 12 121.49 34.96 -4.63
N ILE A 13 121.73 36.09 -3.96
CA ILE A 13 120.83 36.62 -2.91
C ILE A 13 119.51 37.13 -3.51
N PHE A 14 119.53 37.69 -4.72
CA PHE A 14 118.32 38.09 -5.44
C PHE A 14 117.49 36.87 -5.92
N CYS A 15 118.14 35.76 -6.29
CA CYS A 15 117.45 34.53 -6.68
C CYS A 15 116.82 33.79 -5.48
N VAL A 16 117.44 33.82 -4.30
CA VAL A 16 116.91 33.14 -3.10
C VAL A 16 115.68 33.87 -2.51
N PHE A 17 115.57 35.20 -2.68
CA PHE A 17 114.37 35.95 -2.25
C PHE A 17 113.15 35.77 -3.19
N MET A 18 113.33 35.37 -4.45
CA MET A 18 112.19 35.08 -5.35
C MET A 18 111.57 33.69 -5.13
N ILE A 19 112.27 32.75 -4.49
CA ILE A 19 111.79 31.37 -4.30
C ILE A 19 110.94 31.23 -3.01
N LEU A 20 110.88 32.27 -2.17
CA LEU A 20 110.05 32.32 -0.95
C LEU A 20 108.71 33.05 -1.14
N GLY A 21 108.24 33.19 -2.38
CA GLY A 21 106.90 33.68 -2.68
C GLY A 21 105.85 32.73 -2.12
N LYS A 22 105.23 33.11 -0.99
CA LYS A 22 104.06 32.43 -0.45
C LYS A 22 103.05 32.19 -1.57
N HIS A 23 102.60 30.94 -1.73
CA HIS A 23 101.38 30.66 -2.49
C HIS A 23 100.22 31.35 -1.77
N SER A 24 99.88 32.58 -2.17
CA SER A 24 98.62 33.16 -1.75
C SER A 24 97.53 32.39 -2.49
N ASN A 25 96.71 31.62 -1.77
CA ASN A 25 95.46 31.13 -2.32
C ASN A 25 94.66 32.35 -2.77
N ALA A 26 94.59 32.58 -4.07
CA ALA A 26 93.87 33.72 -4.62
C ALA A 26 92.38 33.47 -4.42
N GLN A 27 91.77 34.27 -3.54
CA GLN A 27 90.33 34.30 -3.36
C GLN A 27 89.77 35.54 -4.06
N LEU A 28 88.66 35.37 -4.78
CA LEU A 28 88.01 36.45 -5.50
C LEU A 28 86.77 36.92 -4.73
N LYS A 29 86.77 38.16 -4.25
CA LYS A 29 85.56 38.81 -3.69
C LYS A 29 85.17 39.99 -4.57
N ILE A 30 83.88 40.08 -4.90
CA ILE A 30 83.32 41.18 -5.71
C ILE A 30 82.06 41.71 -4.99
N GLY A 31 82.04 42.98 -4.59
CA GLY A 31 80.90 43.55 -3.89
C GLY A 31 81.18 44.79 -3.04
N ASP A 32 80.19 45.19 -2.22
CA ASP A 32 80.11 46.46 -1.50
C ASP A 32 80.94 46.50 -0.19
N ASN A 33 81.44 45.34 0.29
CA ASN A 33 82.36 45.25 1.43
C ASN A 33 83.58 44.36 1.14
N PRO A 34 84.59 44.89 0.42
CA PRO A 34 85.73 44.10 -0.05
C PRO A 34 86.75 43.74 1.05
N TYR A 35 86.61 44.27 2.26
CA TYR A 35 87.63 44.16 3.32
C TYR A 35 87.41 43.02 4.30
N THR A 36 86.17 42.56 4.46
CA THR A 36 85.85 41.39 5.29
C THR A 36 85.67 40.19 4.38
N VAL A 37 86.69 39.35 4.29
CA VAL A 37 86.71 38.22 3.34
C VAL A 37 86.40 36.92 4.07
N ARG A 38 85.49 36.11 3.53
CA ARG A 38 85.13 34.81 4.07
C ARG A 38 86.17 33.75 3.69
N THR A 39 86.85 33.13 4.66
CA THR A 39 87.92 32.15 4.35
C THR A 39 87.41 30.81 3.79
N ASP A 40 86.10 30.57 3.78
CA ASP A 40 85.45 29.33 3.34
C ASP A 40 84.93 29.36 1.89
N ALA A 41 85.13 30.45 1.13
CA ALA A 41 84.65 30.57 -0.24
C ALA A 41 85.77 31.00 -1.21
N SER A 42 86.01 30.29 -2.31
CA SER A 42 86.98 30.75 -3.33
C SER A 42 86.48 31.93 -4.17
N LEU A 43 85.15 32.09 -4.28
CA LEU A 43 84.48 33.22 -4.92
C LEU A 43 83.33 33.70 -4.02
N GLU A 44 83.36 34.97 -3.62
CA GLU A 44 82.27 35.63 -2.86
C GLU A 44 81.72 36.81 -3.67
N LEU A 45 80.39 36.87 -3.83
CA LEU A 45 79.69 38.01 -4.44
C LEU A 45 78.82 38.67 -3.37
N SER A 46 79.15 39.89 -2.94
CA SER A 46 78.50 40.55 -1.80
C SER A 46 77.95 41.93 -2.20
N GLY A 47 76.78 41.98 -2.82
CA GLY A 47 76.10 43.24 -3.12
C GLY A 47 74.59 43.07 -3.17
N GLU A 48 73.85 44.13 -2.89
CA GLU A 48 72.38 44.06 -2.76
C GLU A 48 71.63 44.30 -4.09
N ALA A 49 72.31 44.87 -5.08
CA ALA A 49 71.71 45.30 -6.35
C ALA A 49 72.33 44.63 -7.61
N ARG A 50 73.29 43.71 -7.44
CA ARG A 50 74.01 43.05 -8.56
C ARG A 50 74.14 41.55 -8.29
N GLY A 51 74.09 40.74 -9.33
CA GLY A 51 74.19 39.27 -9.24
C GLY A 51 75.24 38.68 -10.18
N LEU A 52 75.39 37.35 -10.14
CA LEU A 52 76.23 36.61 -11.08
C LEU A 52 75.47 36.36 -12.39
N LEU A 53 75.95 36.94 -13.49
CA LEU A 53 75.46 36.56 -14.82
C LEU A 53 76.29 35.40 -15.36
N LEU A 54 75.69 34.21 -15.43
CA LEU A 54 76.31 33.01 -15.98
C LEU A 54 76.37 33.06 -17.51
N ASN A 55 77.25 32.23 -18.09
CA ASN A 55 77.30 32.04 -19.53
C ASN A 55 75.97 31.47 -20.06
N ARG A 56 75.39 32.19 -21.02
CA ARG A 56 74.09 31.88 -21.61
C ARG A 56 74.26 31.05 -22.88
N VAL A 57 74.02 29.75 -22.77
CA VAL A 57 74.25 28.77 -23.84
C VAL A 57 72.92 28.31 -24.45
N PRO A 58 72.86 28.00 -25.75
CA PRO A 58 71.69 27.33 -26.32
C PRO A 58 71.65 25.87 -25.87
N LYS A 59 70.46 25.29 -25.72
CA LYS A 59 70.25 23.91 -25.24
C LYS A 59 70.98 22.88 -26.09
N ALA A 60 71.02 23.08 -27.41
CA ALA A 60 71.76 22.23 -28.33
C ALA A 60 73.26 22.18 -28.02
N ALA A 61 73.83 23.27 -27.48
CA ALA A 61 75.26 23.33 -27.17
C ALA A 61 75.66 22.38 -26.04
N LEU A 62 74.74 21.97 -25.16
CA LEU A 62 75.04 21.03 -24.07
C LEU A 62 75.53 19.66 -24.58
N ASN A 63 75.18 19.31 -25.82
CA ASN A 63 75.54 18.04 -26.47
C ASN A 63 76.62 18.20 -27.53
N THR A 64 77.19 19.39 -27.72
CA THR A 64 78.30 19.64 -28.65
C THR A 64 79.55 20.10 -27.91
N ALA A 65 80.72 19.87 -28.53
CA ALA A 65 81.98 20.34 -27.96
C ALA A 65 81.99 21.88 -27.86
N PRO A 66 82.47 22.46 -26.74
CA PRO A 66 83.15 21.79 -25.63
C PRO A 66 82.25 21.36 -24.45
N LEU A 67 80.95 21.67 -24.45
CA LEU A 67 80.08 21.46 -23.29
C LEU A 67 79.63 20.00 -23.12
N ASN A 68 79.66 19.19 -24.17
CA ASN A 68 79.40 17.74 -24.07
C ASN A 68 80.40 17.03 -23.14
N SER A 69 81.65 17.50 -23.12
CA SER A 69 82.75 17.00 -22.29
C SER A 69 83.11 17.94 -21.13
N ALA A 70 82.22 18.85 -20.73
CA ALA A 70 82.46 19.71 -19.59
C ALA A 70 82.70 18.88 -18.31
N PRO A 71 83.61 19.29 -17.41
CA PRO A 71 83.80 18.64 -16.12
C PRO A 71 82.59 18.83 -15.20
N ASP A 72 82.40 17.89 -14.28
CA ASP A 72 81.39 17.97 -13.24
C ASP A 72 81.62 19.20 -12.34
N GLY A 73 80.53 19.83 -11.93
CA GLY A 73 80.55 21.10 -11.20
C GLY A 73 80.43 22.34 -12.09
N MET A 74 80.52 22.22 -13.42
CA MET A 74 80.31 23.36 -14.32
C MET A 74 78.86 23.83 -14.30
N ILE A 75 78.65 25.15 -14.24
CA ILE A 75 77.34 25.79 -14.19
C ILE A 75 77.15 26.68 -15.42
N VAL A 76 76.00 26.55 -16.09
CA VAL A 76 75.60 27.40 -17.23
C VAL A 76 74.13 27.80 -17.12
N TYR A 77 73.76 28.86 -17.81
CA TYR A 77 72.35 29.22 -18.01
C TYR A 77 71.89 28.79 -19.40
N VAL A 78 70.88 27.93 -19.49
CA VAL A 78 70.33 27.47 -20.76
C VAL A 78 69.21 28.42 -21.19
N LYS A 79 69.37 29.06 -22.34
CA LYS A 79 68.50 30.18 -22.78
C LYS A 79 67.06 29.75 -23.05
N GLU A 80 66.89 28.58 -23.65
CA GLU A 80 65.60 28.03 -24.07
C GLU A 80 64.78 27.58 -22.86
N ASP A 81 65.43 26.93 -21.90
CA ASP A 81 64.78 26.44 -20.67
C ASP A 81 64.70 27.52 -19.58
N LYS A 82 65.40 28.64 -19.76
CA LYS A 82 65.51 29.76 -18.82
C LYS A 82 65.99 29.35 -17.42
N GLN A 83 66.80 28.30 -17.35
CA GLN A 83 67.22 27.65 -16.10
C GLN A 83 68.72 27.50 -16.00
N ILE A 84 69.19 27.42 -14.74
CA ILE A 84 70.58 27.07 -14.43
C ILE A 84 70.74 25.56 -14.53
N TYR A 85 71.77 25.12 -15.24
CA TYR A 85 72.16 23.72 -15.34
C TYR A 85 73.51 23.50 -14.66
N LEU A 86 73.64 22.37 -13.96
CA LEU A 86 74.87 21.87 -13.37
C LEU A 86 75.29 20.58 -14.09
N LYS A 87 76.56 20.49 -14.47
CA LYS A 87 77.15 19.25 -14.98
C LYS A 87 77.43 18.29 -13.82
N LYS A 88 76.84 17.11 -13.84
CA LYS A 88 77.07 16.01 -12.88
C LYS A 88 76.96 14.67 -13.64
N GLY A 89 77.99 14.34 -14.41
CA GLY A 89 77.99 13.32 -15.46
C GLY A 89 77.23 13.80 -16.71
N THR A 90 75.93 14.07 -16.56
CA THR A 90 75.10 14.73 -17.56
C THR A 90 74.69 16.12 -17.09
N TRP A 91 74.21 16.96 -18.00
CA TRP A 91 73.68 18.27 -17.66
C TRP A 91 72.32 18.11 -16.98
N GLN A 92 72.19 18.62 -15.74
CA GLN A 92 70.97 18.55 -14.93
C GLN A 92 70.49 19.96 -14.59
N PRO A 93 69.20 20.29 -14.70
CA PRO A 93 68.67 21.56 -14.21
C PRO A 93 68.78 21.62 -12.68
N LEU A 94 69.31 22.70 -12.13
CA LEU A 94 69.63 22.81 -10.69
C LEU A 94 68.40 23.14 -9.82
N ALA A 95 67.34 23.72 -10.38
CA ALA A 95 66.05 23.87 -9.69
C ALA A 95 64.93 24.21 -10.67
N ASP A 96 63.80 23.52 -10.53
CA ASP A 96 62.49 24.15 -10.69
C ASP A 96 62.12 24.71 -9.31
N LEU A 97 61.99 26.04 -9.20
CA LEU A 97 61.75 26.75 -7.94
C LEU A 97 60.41 26.37 -7.26
N SER A 98 59.60 25.52 -7.89
CA SER A 98 58.39 24.93 -7.36
C SER A 98 58.61 23.99 -6.15
N ALA A 99 59.83 23.51 -5.91
CA ALA A 99 60.10 22.44 -4.93
C ALA A 99 60.38 22.89 -3.47
N ILE A 100 60.44 24.20 -3.16
CA ILE A 100 60.86 24.68 -1.81
C ILE A 100 59.67 24.87 -0.83
N GLY A 101 58.44 24.59 -1.27
CA GLY A 101 57.23 24.65 -0.42
C GLY A 101 56.10 23.72 -0.85
N SER A 102 56.42 22.71 -1.67
CA SER A 102 55.43 21.79 -2.24
C SER A 102 55.16 20.59 -1.33
N TRP A 103 53.95 20.02 -1.45
CA TRP A 103 53.66 18.72 -0.86
C TRP A 103 54.42 17.62 -1.61
N SER A 104 55.29 16.89 -0.92
CA SER A 104 55.99 15.75 -1.53
C SER A 104 55.02 14.63 -1.90
N THR A 105 55.29 13.91 -2.99
CA THR A 105 54.50 12.72 -3.39
C THR A 105 54.63 11.57 -2.40
N ALA A 106 55.69 11.55 -1.58
CA ALA A 106 55.85 10.62 -0.47
C ALA A 106 55.30 11.16 0.86
N GLY A 107 54.73 12.37 0.86
CA GLY A 107 54.33 13.09 2.07
C GLY A 107 55.48 13.84 2.76
N ASN A 108 55.10 14.73 3.68
CA ASN A 108 56.02 15.56 4.46
C ASN A 108 55.98 15.12 5.94
N THR A 109 57.13 15.14 6.64
CA THR A 109 57.22 14.89 8.09
C THR A 109 57.18 16.20 8.88
N GLY A 110 56.67 16.20 10.13
CA GLY A 110 56.72 17.37 11.02
C GLY A 110 55.66 18.44 10.75
N ASN A 111 54.55 18.08 10.09
CA ASN A 111 53.46 19.01 9.80
C ASN A 111 52.75 19.50 11.08
N ASP A 112 52.60 20.82 11.20
CA ASP A 112 51.66 21.47 12.12
C ASP A 112 50.30 21.68 11.43
N SER A 113 49.24 21.06 11.96
CA SER A 113 47.89 21.09 11.41
C SER A 113 47.20 22.45 11.45
N SER A 114 47.76 23.44 12.16
CA SER A 114 47.20 24.80 12.23
C SER A 114 47.62 25.70 11.06
N VAL A 115 48.74 25.38 10.39
CA VAL A 115 49.34 26.22 9.35
C VAL A 115 49.66 25.48 8.05
N HIS A 116 49.86 24.16 8.08
CA HIS A 116 50.15 23.36 6.89
C HIS A 116 48.89 22.62 6.40
N PHE A 117 48.57 22.80 5.12
CA PHE A 117 47.46 22.09 4.49
C PHE A 117 47.72 21.92 2.98
N ILE A 118 47.07 20.91 2.40
CA ILE A 118 46.92 20.81 0.94
C ILE A 118 45.62 21.54 0.60
N GLY A 119 45.72 22.69 -0.06
CA GLY A 119 44.53 23.39 -0.51
C GLY A 119 44.76 24.78 -1.06
N THR A 120 43.68 25.56 -1.10
CA THR A 120 43.65 26.93 -1.60
C THR A 120 43.33 27.90 -0.46
N LEU A 121 43.84 29.13 -0.55
CA LEU A 121 43.49 30.23 0.36
C LEU A 121 42.34 31.10 -0.17
N ASP A 122 41.96 30.89 -1.42
CA ASP A 122 40.82 31.51 -2.07
C ASP A 122 39.68 30.51 -2.25
N HIS A 123 38.52 31.01 -2.69
CA HIS A 123 37.29 30.22 -2.86
C HIS A 123 37.32 29.33 -4.12
N GLN A 124 38.52 28.92 -4.57
CA GLN A 124 38.72 28.01 -5.68
C GLN A 124 38.67 26.55 -5.21
N PRO A 125 38.24 25.62 -6.08
CA PRO A 125 38.18 24.21 -5.73
C PRO A 125 39.57 23.54 -5.80
N ILE A 126 39.82 22.59 -4.90
CA ILE A 126 40.92 21.62 -5.03
C ILE A 126 40.42 20.48 -5.91
N VAL A 127 41.11 20.18 -7.02
CA VAL A 127 40.67 19.19 -8.01
C VAL A 127 41.63 18.00 -8.08
N PHE A 128 41.07 16.79 -7.99
CA PHE A 128 41.78 15.53 -8.18
C PHE A 128 41.49 14.97 -9.57
N LYS A 129 42.53 14.77 -10.39
CA LYS A 129 42.41 14.29 -11.76
C LYS A 129 43.16 12.97 -11.99
N VAL A 130 42.62 12.15 -12.89
CA VAL A 130 43.29 10.98 -13.49
C VAL A 130 43.10 11.08 -15.00
N ASP A 131 44.17 10.90 -15.78
CA ASP A 131 44.17 11.04 -17.25
C ASP A 131 43.56 12.37 -17.73
N ALA A 132 43.94 13.47 -17.05
CA ALA A 132 43.40 14.82 -17.26
C ALA A 132 41.88 14.99 -17.01
N VAL A 133 41.18 13.95 -16.54
CA VAL A 133 39.76 13.98 -16.18
C VAL A 133 39.60 14.18 -14.68
N GLU A 134 38.74 15.12 -14.29
CA GLU A 134 38.35 15.31 -12.89
C GLU A 134 37.62 14.08 -12.34
N ARG A 135 38.18 13.48 -11.28
CA ARG A 135 37.60 12.34 -10.56
C ARG A 135 37.08 12.72 -9.18
N GLY A 136 37.57 13.81 -8.60
CA GLY A 136 37.00 14.35 -7.37
C GLY A 136 37.43 15.79 -7.12
N ARG A 137 36.77 16.44 -6.16
CA ARG A 137 37.10 17.80 -5.75
C ARG A 137 36.68 18.10 -4.31
N VAL A 138 37.31 19.12 -3.74
CA VAL A 138 36.75 19.93 -2.66
C VAL A 138 36.35 21.26 -3.27
N ALA A 139 35.05 21.56 -3.31
CA ALA A 139 34.55 22.83 -3.83
C ALA A 139 34.86 24.00 -2.87
N GLY A 140 34.80 25.25 -3.36
CA GLY A 140 35.10 26.43 -2.53
C GLY A 140 34.24 26.54 -1.26
N ASN A 141 33.01 26.01 -1.31
CA ASN A 141 32.10 25.92 -0.17
C ASN A 141 32.38 24.73 0.78
N GLY A 142 33.48 24.00 0.58
CA GLY A 142 33.89 22.85 1.39
C GLY A 142 33.23 21.52 1.03
N PHE A 143 32.40 21.46 0.00
CA PHE A 143 31.71 20.22 -0.40
C PHE A 143 32.64 19.28 -1.17
N TRP A 144 32.63 18.01 -0.79
CA TRP A 144 33.39 16.96 -1.44
C TRP A 144 32.58 16.34 -2.57
N GLY A 145 33.08 16.45 -3.80
CA GLY A 145 32.52 15.81 -4.98
C GLY A 145 33.37 14.62 -5.42
N VAL A 146 32.74 13.48 -5.71
CA VAL A 146 33.40 12.33 -6.38
C VAL A 146 32.67 12.09 -7.70
N GLY A 147 33.40 12.22 -8.81
CA GLY A 147 32.83 12.17 -10.17
C GLY A 147 31.86 13.32 -10.49
N ARG A 148 31.92 14.43 -9.74
CA ARG A 148 30.98 15.57 -9.81
C ARG A 148 31.71 16.90 -9.66
N SER A 149 31.57 17.80 -10.64
CA SER A 149 32.21 19.13 -10.63
C SER A 149 31.44 20.19 -9.83
N ASN A 150 30.13 19.99 -9.63
CA ASN A 150 29.25 20.86 -8.84
C ASN A 150 28.54 20.03 -7.75
N PRO A 151 29.22 19.69 -6.64
CA PRO A 151 28.59 19.01 -5.51
C PRO A 151 27.55 19.92 -4.84
N THR A 152 26.44 19.35 -4.42
CA THR A 152 25.28 20.05 -3.83
C THR A 152 25.05 19.70 -2.35
N SER A 153 25.91 18.84 -1.81
CA SER A 153 25.91 18.37 -0.41
C SER A 153 27.35 18.19 0.04
N MET A 154 27.57 18.15 1.35
CA MET A 154 28.92 18.05 1.95
C MET A 154 29.74 16.87 1.41
N LEU A 155 29.08 15.75 1.08
CA LEU A 155 29.60 14.68 0.23
C LEU A 155 28.59 14.40 -0.88
N HIS A 156 29.01 14.47 -2.14
CA HIS A 156 28.20 14.13 -3.32
C HIS A 156 29.00 13.19 -4.22
N VAL A 157 28.59 11.93 -4.28
CA VAL A 157 29.19 10.90 -5.15
C VAL A 157 28.29 10.69 -6.37
N ASN A 158 28.84 10.84 -7.57
CA ASN A 158 28.17 10.50 -8.83
C ASN A 158 28.48 9.03 -9.18
N GLY A 159 27.78 8.10 -8.54
CA GLY A 159 27.98 6.67 -8.70
C GLY A 159 27.55 5.88 -7.46
N ALA A 160 27.78 4.57 -7.48
CA ALA A 160 27.52 3.69 -6.34
C ALA A 160 28.56 3.91 -5.23
N ILE A 161 28.14 3.78 -3.97
CA ILE A 161 29.01 3.82 -2.79
C ILE A 161 29.09 2.41 -2.22
N ALA A 162 30.27 1.81 -2.24
CA ALA A 162 30.54 0.59 -1.49
C ALA A 162 30.79 0.97 -0.03
N THR A 163 30.06 0.34 0.89
CA THR A 163 30.22 0.53 2.33
C THR A 163 30.63 -0.79 2.98
N SER A 164 31.17 -0.70 4.19
CA SER A 164 31.59 -1.87 4.96
C SER A 164 30.38 -2.77 5.24
N THR A 165 30.42 -3.97 4.68
CA THR A 165 29.36 -4.98 4.77
C THR A 165 29.89 -6.23 5.45
N ILE A 166 29.17 -6.76 6.43
CA ILE A 166 29.50 -8.03 7.09
C ILE A 166 28.32 -8.98 6.94
N THR A 167 28.61 -10.25 6.61
CA THR A 167 27.65 -11.35 6.74
C THR A 167 28.00 -12.16 7.99
N ALA A 168 27.12 -12.19 8.98
CA ALA A 168 27.31 -12.86 10.26
C ALA A 168 26.53 -14.18 10.31
N THR A 169 27.24 -15.28 10.60
CA THR A 169 26.70 -16.64 10.81
C THR A 169 26.68 -17.03 12.29
N GLY A 170 26.74 -16.03 13.18
CA GLY A 170 26.47 -16.17 14.60
C GLY A 170 26.13 -14.82 15.23
N ASN A 171 26.17 -14.76 16.57
CA ASN A 171 26.09 -13.49 17.29
C ASN A 171 27.26 -12.58 16.89
N ILE A 172 27.00 -11.27 16.78
CA ILE A 172 28.01 -10.29 16.36
C ILE A 172 27.98 -9.07 17.28
N THR A 173 29.15 -8.51 17.56
CA THR A 173 29.30 -7.20 18.19
C THR A 173 29.77 -6.19 17.16
N LEU A 174 29.01 -5.12 16.98
CA LEU A 174 29.29 -4.12 15.97
C LEU A 174 30.46 -3.22 16.38
N VAL A 175 31.20 -2.74 15.40
CA VAL A 175 32.29 -1.77 15.52
C VAL A 175 32.04 -0.55 14.64
N ASP A 176 32.81 0.52 14.84
CA ASP A 176 32.56 1.82 14.19
C ASP A 176 32.65 1.76 12.66
N SER A 177 33.42 0.81 12.12
CA SER A 177 33.55 0.61 10.69
C SER A 177 32.37 -0.14 10.07
N ASN A 178 31.43 -0.72 10.82
CA ASN A 178 30.29 -1.43 10.23
C ASN A 178 29.22 -0.47 9.72
N SER A 179 28.73 -0.73 8.50
CA SER A 179 27.65 0.05 7.86
C SER A 179 26.45 -0.80 7.49
N VAL A 180 26.69 -2.00 6.93
CA VAL A 180 25.65 -2.98 6.58
C VAL A 180 25.97 -4.31 7.26
N VAL A 181 24.98 -4.91 7.92
CA VAL A 181 25.10 -6.17 8.64
C VAL A 181 24.01 -7.12 8.14
N ILE A 182 24.44 -8.21 7.51
CA ILE A 182 23.57 -9.27 7.01
C ILE A 182 23.67 -10.44 7.99
N MET A 183 22.60 -10.67 8.75
CA MET A 183 22.51 -11.80 9.65
C MET A 183 22.00 -13.01 8.87
N ASN A 184 22.75 -14.12 8.85
CA ASN A 184 22.45 -15.35 8.12
C ASN A 184 22.72 -16.57 9.00
N ASN A 185 21.73 -16.92 9.83
CA ASN A 185 21.86 -17.95 10.88
C ASN A 185 20.70 -18.94 10.80
N ALA A 186 20.89 -20.22 11.05
CA ALA A 186 19.76 -21.16 11.02
C ALA A 186 18.69 -20.90 12.11
N SER A 187 18.99 -20.09 13.12
CA SER A 187 18.14 -19.77 14.26
C SER A 187 18.19 -18.27 14.59
N ASP A 188 17.51 -17.88 15.67
CA ASP A 188 17.66 -16.54 16.26
C ASP A 188 19.12 -16.24 16.58
N ALA A 189 19.53 -14.98 16.40
CA ALA A 189 20.89 -14.51 16.63
C ALA A 189 20.89 -13.11 17.23
N THR A 190 21.96 -12.73 17.92
CA THR A 190 22.05 -11.45 18.62
C THR A 190 23.05 -10.52 17.95
N VAL A 191 22.63 -9.27 17.74
CA VAL A 191 23.50 -8.16 17.35
C VAL A 191 23.70 -7.26 18.57
N THR A 192 24.94 -7.20 19.05
CA THR A 192 25.35 -6.26 20.10
C THR A 192 25.70 -4.92 19.45
N LEU A 193 24.82 -3.95 19.60
CA LEU A 193 24.98 -2.58 19.12
C LEU A 193 25.95 -1.80 20.00
N GLN A 194 26.68 -0.88 19.40
CA GLN A 194 27.55 0.05 20.13
C GLN A 194 26.71 1.11 20.84
N SER A 195 27.30 1.74 21.86
CA SER A 195 26.69 2.89 22.51
C SER A 195 26.37 4.00 21.49
N PRO A 196 25.11 4.48 21.43
CA PRO A 196 24.71 5.56 20.53
C PRO A 196 25.35 6.91 20.92
N VAL A 197 25.83 7.05 22.17
CA VAL A 197 26.49 8.27 22.66
C VAL A 197 27.74 8.58 21.85
N GLY A 198 27.86 9.84 21.40
CA GLY A 198 28.95 10.31 20.55
C GLY A 198 28.85 9.91 19.08
N ARG A 199 27.71 9.32 18.66
CA ARG A 199 27.50 8.81 17.29
C ARG A 199 26.23 9.36 16.64
N THR A 200 25.74 10.53 17.06
CA THR A 200 24.52 11.14 16.52
C THR A 200 24.58 11.24 14.99
N GLY A 201 23.53 10.78 14.32
CA GLY A 201 23.44 10.73 12.85
C GLY A 201 24.12 9.53 12.20
N ARG A 202 24.89 8.71 12.94
CA ARG A 202 25.44 7.46 12.40
C ARG A 202 24.31 6.49 12.09
N SER A 203 24.38 5.85 10.94
CA SER A 203 23.42 4.84 10.51
C SER A 203 24.03 3.46 10.30
N ILE A 204 23.27 2.42 10.65
CA ILE A 204 23.59 1.02 10.39
C ILE A 204 22.37 0.37 9.72
N GLU A 205 22.60 -0.34 8.63
CA GLU A 205 21.57 -1.17 7.98
C GLU A 205 21.72 -2.62 8.46
N LEU A 206 20.63 -3.20 8.96
CA LEU A 206 20.56 -4.55 9.48
C LEU A 206 19.57 -5.35 8.66
N VAL A 207 20.04 -6.46 8.11
CA VAL A 207 19.29 -7.36 7.23
C VAL A 207 19.16 -8.71 7.91
N ALA A 208 17.94 -9.15 8.21
CA ALA A 208 17.66 -10.48 8.74
C ALA A 208 17.46 -11.50 7.60
N TYR A 209 18.55 -11.85 6.91
CA TYR A 209 18.54 -12.70 5.72
C TYR A 209 18.71 -14.18 6.06
N ASN A 210 17.72 -15.04 5.78
CA ASN A 210 17.84 -16.47 6.10
C ASN A 210 18.25 -16.69 7.57
N THR A 211 17.65 -15.91 8.46
CA THR A 211 17.94 -15.93 9.89
C THR A 211 16.67 -16.00 10.71
N GLY A 212 16.73 -16.55 11.94
CA GLY A 212 15.63 -16.34 12.90
C GLY A 212 15.48 -14.86 13.26
N ASN A 213 14.85 -14.55 14.39
CA ASN A 213 14.80 -13.17 14.85
C ASN A 213 16.22 -12.68 15.21
N VAL A 214 16.53 -11.44 14.84
CA VAL A 214 17.79 -10.78 15.22
C VAL A 214 17.55 -9.95 16.47
N ASN A 215 18.00 -10.44 17.61
CA ASN A 215 17.86 -9.78 18.90
C ASN A 215 18.86 -8.62 19.04
N TYR A 216 18.39 -7.49 19.52
CA TYR A 216 19.23 -6.34 19.81
C TYR A 216 19.79 -6.42 21.23
N ALA A 217 21.10 -6.22 21.38
CA ALA A 217 21.78 -6.12 22.66
C ALA A 217 22.73 -4.91 22.69
N GLY A 218 23.29 -4.60 23.87
CA GLY A 218 24.33 -3.56 24.05
C GLY A 218 23.83 -2.12 24.06
N ALA A 219 22.72 -1.80 23.38
CA ALA A 219 22.10 -0.49 23.40
C ALA A 219 20.57 -0.57 23.21
N THR A 220 19.87 0.46 23.67
CA THR A 220 18.42 0.59 23.47
C THR A 220 18.10 0.90 22.02
N VAL A 221 17.19 0.13 21.42
CA VAL A 221 16.60 0.41 20.10
C VAL A 221 15.17 0.90 20.26
N LYS A 222 14.81 1.98 19.57
CA LYS A 222 13.49 2.62 19.63
C LYS A 222 12.80 2.59 18.26
N ALA A 223 11.53 2.19 18.24
CA ALA A 223 10.67 2.38 17.08
C ALA A 223 10.35 3.87 16.89
N THR A 224 9.79 4.22 15.73
CA THR A 224 9.41 5.61 15.38
C THR A 224 8.36 6.22 16.32
N ASN A 225 7.63 5.40 17.09
CA ASN A 225 6.68 5.84 18.11
C ASN A 225 7.29 5.94 19.54
N GLY A 226 8.61 5.75 19.69
CA GLY A 226 9.32 5.83 20.97
C GLY A 226 9.30 4.55 21.82
N THR A 227 8.57 3.52 21.39
CA THR A 227 8.58 2.21 22.08
C THR A 227 9.91 1.49 21.89
N THR A 228 10.34 0.73 22.90
CA THR A 228 11.57 -0.08 22.80
C THR A 228 11.32 -1.29 21.92
N GLN A 229 12.20 -1.52 20.94
CA GLN A 229 12.25 -2.76 20.18
C GLN A 229 13.37 -3.64 20.70
N THR A 230 13.10 -4.93 20.81
CA THR A 230 14.06 -5.93 21.32
C THR A 230 14.62 -6.81 20.21
N SER A 231 13.99 -6.87 19.04
CA SER A 231 14.47 -7.65 17.90
C SER A 231 13.99 -7.11 16.56
N LEU A 232 14.67 -7.54 15.49
CA LEU A 232 14.23 -7.51 14.10
C LEU A 232 13.67 -8.89 13.74
N LEU A 233 12.49 -8.93 13.13
CA LEU A 233 11.90 -10.20 12.69
C LEU A 233 12.64 -10.74 11.46
N SER A 234 12.62 -12.07 11.29
CA SER A 234 13.17 -12.73 10.10
C SER A 234 12.61 -12.14 8.80
N GLY A 235 13.45 -12.02 7.77
CA GLY A 235 13.05 -11.53 6.45
C GLY A 235 12.95 -10.01 6.30
N TYR A 236 13.15 -9.24 7.38
CA TYR A 236 13.10 -7.79 7.34
C TYR A 236 14.48 -7.14 7.26
N THR A 237 14.49 -5.90 6.75
CA THR A 237 15.63 -4.99 6.78
C THR A 237 15.23 -3.70 7.48
N VAL A 238 16.07 -3.22 8.39
CA VAL A 238 15.90 -1.90 9.02
C VAL A 238 17.17 -1.07 8.91
N LYS A 239 16.98 0.24 8.84
CA LYS A 239 18.05 1.21 9.06
C LYS A 239 17.90 1.80 10.45
N LEU A 240 18.91 1.59 11.29
CA LEU A 240 19.04 2.20 12.60
C LEU A 240 19.83 3.50 12.46
N VAL A 241 19.42 4.55 13.16
CA VAL A 241 20.17 5.80 13.29
C VAL A 241 20.30 6.18 14.74
N SER A 242 21.52 6.51 15.17
CA SER A 242 21.74 7.02 16.53
C SER A 242 21.24 8.45 16.63
N ASP A 243 20.41 8.73 17.65
CA ASP A 243 20.04 10.09 18.05
C ASP A 243 20.99 10.68 19.12
N GLY A 244 22.00 9.91 19.53
CA GLY A 244 22.92 10.24 20.62
C GLY A 244 22.56 9.62 21.98
N THR A 245 21.37 9.04 22.12
CA THR A 245 20.87 8.38 23.35
C THR A 245 20.43 6.93 23.10
N ALA A 246 19.79 6.66 21.97
CA ALA A 246 19.31 5.36 21.52
C ALA A 246 19.56 5.18 20.01
N TRP A 247 19.40 3.95 19.53
CA TRP A 247 19.28 3.66 18.11
C TRP A 247 17.81 3.73 17.70
N VAL A 248 17.47 4.58 16.74
CA VAL A 248 16.10 4.78 16.26
C VAL A 248 15.90 4.09 14.92
N VAL A 249 14.82 3.33 14.78
CA VAL A 249 14.44 2.69 13.53
C VAL A 249 13.83 3.72 12.57
N MET A 250 14.43 3.92 11.40
CA MET A 250 13.98 4.91 10.40
C MET A 250 12.92 4.39 9.43
N ASN A 251 12.87 3.07 9.19
CA ASN A 251 11.86 2.47 8.34
C ASN A 251 10.97 1.58 9.20
N LYS A 252 9.65 1.81 9.19
CA LYS A 252 8.72 0.81 9.74
C LYS A 252 9.05 -0.53 9.07
N GLN A 253 9.18 -1.61 9.84
CA GLN A 253 8.93 -2.94 9.30
C GLN A 253 7.52 -2.86 8.70
N ARG A 254 7.43 -2.75 7.37
CA ARG A 254 6.14 -2.69 6.68
C ARG A 254 5.80 -4.14 6.34
N PRO A 255 4.78 -4.75 6.96
CA PRO A 255 4.06 -5.81 6.29
C PRO A 255 3.48 -5.21 5.01
N ALA A 256 3.47 -5.97 3.92
CA ALA A 256 2.77 -5.57 2.72
C ALA A 256 1.28 -5.36 3.05
N LEU A 257 0.79 -4.11 2.89
CA LEU A 257 -0.60 -3.68 3.10
C LEU A 257 -1.14 -3.89 4.54
N LEU A 258 -2.04 -3.00 4.97
CA LEU A 258 -2.79 -3.18 6.21
C LEU A 258 -3.76 -4.36 6.03
N LYS A 259 -3.27 -5.59 6.22
CA LYS A 259 -4.10 -6.69 6.70
C LYS A 259 -4.23 -6.48 8.20
N TYR A 260 -5.44 -6.16 8.68
CA TYR A 260 -5.69 -6.06 10.11
C TYR A 260 -5.66 -7.48 10.69
N ASN A 261 -4.47 -7.88 11.16
CA ASN A 261 -4.28 -9.11 11.92
C ASN A 261 -4.89 -8.89 13.30
N ALA A 262 -5.87 -9.71 13.61
CA ALA A 262 -6.56 -9.69 14.87
C ALA A 262 -5.56 -10.08 15.99
N ASN A 263 -5.48 -9.25 17.04
CA ASN A 263 -4.55 -9.44 18.16
C ASN A 263 -4.87 -10.72 18.94
N SER A 264 -3.93 -11.65 19.03
CA SER A 264 -3.34 -12.04 20.31
C SER A 264 -2.08 -12.89 20.11
N GLY A 265 -0.99 -12.50 20.79
CA GLY A 265 0.14 -13.39 21.13
C GLY A 265 0.90 -14.09 20.00
N SER A 266 2.07 -13.54 19.66
CA SER A 266 3.22 -14.18 19.00
C SER A 266 3.02 -14.80 17.61
N GLY A 267 3.70 -14.20 16.63
CA GLY A 267 4.14 -14.89 15.42
C GLY A 267 3.31 -14.60 14.18
N GLU A 268 3.90 -13.85 13.26
CA GLU A 268 3.41 -13.68 11.89
C GLU A 268 3.73 -14.95 11.09
N PHE A 269 3.02 -16.05 11.36
CA PHE A 269 2.93 -17.24 10.52
C PHE A 269 1.64 -17.98 10.87
N ASP A 270 0.56 -17.52 10.26
CA ASP A 270 -0.57 -18.29 9.76
C ASP A 270 -1.70 -17.29 9.49
N ILE A 271 -2.21 -17.27 8.26
CA ILE A 271 -3.59 -16.83 8.06
C ILE A 271 -4.36 -17.74 9.00
N SER A 272 -4.87 -17.24 10.12
CA SER A 272 -5.62 -18.09 11.03
C SER A 272 -6.89 -18.53 10.33
N ARG A 273 -6.83 -19.71 9.71
CA ARG A 273 -7.95 -20.46 9.14
C ARG A 273 -8.79 -21.09 10.25
N ASP A 274 -8.33 -21.00 11.50
CA ASP A 274 -8.99 -21.55 12.66
C ASP A 274 -10.09 -20.60 13.17
N LEU A 275 -11.31 -21.11 13.05
CA LEU A 275 -12.55 -20.53 13.52
C LEU A 275 -12.52 -20.18 15.02
N ASN A 276 -11.70 -20.88 15.82
CA ASN A 276 -11.52 -20.60 17.24
C ASN A 276 -10.65 -19.37 17.51
N ALA A 277 -9.70 -19.05 16.63
CA ALA A 277 -8.87 -17.86 16.73
C ALA A 277 -9.62 -16.58 16.28
N MET A 278 -10.64 -16.72 15.43
CA MET A 278 -11.58 -15.63 15.13
C MET A 278 -12.37 -15.21 16.39
N ALA A 279 -12.73 -16.21 17.21
CA ALA A 279 -13.49 -16.06 18.44
C ALA A 279 -12.69 -15.41 19.59
N THR A 280 -11.35 -15.40 19.53
CA THR A 280 -10.46 -14.70 20.50
C THR A 280 -9.95 -13.33 20.04
N ASN A 281 -9.77 -13.07 18.73
CA ASN A 281 -8.90 -11.95 18.31
C ASN A 281 -9.54 -10.58 17.96
N GLY A 282 -10.87 -10.43 17.88
CA GLY A 282 -11.55 -9.10 17.84
C GLY A 282 -12.50 -8.88 16.65
N THR A 283 -12.88 -7.62 16.39
CA THR A 283 -13.68 -7.19 15.22
C THR A 283 -12.76 -6.81 14.04
N GLY A 284 -13.16 -7.08 12.78
CA GLY A 284 -12.32 -6.77 11.61
C GLY A 284 -12.86 -7.21 10.25
N LEU A 285 -12.13 -6.81 9.18
CA LEU A 285 -12.34 -7.22 7.79
C LEU A 285 -11.30 -8.27 7.39
N TYR A 286 -11.75 -9.39 6.86
CA TYR A 286 -10.97 -10.57 6.51
C TYR A 286 -11.12 -10.89 5.03
N LEU A 287 -10.01 -11.16 4.34
CA LEU A 287 -9.95 -11.57 2.94
C LEU A 287 -9.22 -12.92 2.91
N THR A 288 -9.86 -13.96 2.40
CA THR A 288 -9.27 -15.30 2.29
C THR A 288 -9.26 -15.76 0.84
N ASP A 289 -8.14 -16.35 0.41
CA ASP A 289 -8.08 -17.27 -0.73
C ASP A 289 -8.41 -18.68 -0.23
N VAL A 290 -9.13 -19.46 -1.04
CA VAL A 290 -9.64 -20.77 -0.65
C VAL A 290 -8.63 -21.84 -1.09
N GLU A 291 -7.91 -22.46 -0.16
CA GLU A 291 -7.17 -23.70 -0.47
C GLU A 291 -7.11 -24.67 0.71
N GLY A 292 -8.23 -25.34 1.03
CA GLY A 292 -8.33 -26.34 2.12
C GLY A 292 -9.74 -26.41 2.68
N ASN A 293 -10.21 -27.62 3.04
CA ASN A 293 -11.61 -27.93 3.35
C ASN A 293 -11.92 -27.72 4.86
N PRO A 294 -12.44 -26.56 5.32
CA PRO A 294 -12.71 -26.37 6.74
C PRO A 294 -13.85 -27.27 7.23
N ALA A 295 -13.89 -27.56 8.53
CA ALA A 295 -14.91 -28.42 9.14
C ALA A 295 -16.35 -27.88 9.06
N ASN A 296 -16.52 -26.60 8.69
CA ASN A 296 -17.81 -25.90 8.58
C ASN A 296 -17.79 -24.94 7.38
N GLN A 297 -17.70 -25.53 6.18
CA GLN A 297 -17.60 -24.84 4.90
C GLN A 297 -18.81 -23.93 4.66
N ILE A 298 -18.56 -22.77 4.05
CA ILE A 298 -19.64 -21.99 3.44
C ILE A 298 -20.25 -22.87 2.33
N PRO A 299 -21.58 -23.01 2.22
CA PRO A 299 -22.18 -23.73 1.11
C PRO A 299 -21.67 -23.18 -0.23
N ASN A 300 -21.23 -24.05 -1.14
CA ASN A 300 -20.66 -23.68 -2.46
C ASN A 300 -19.32 -22.90 -2.40
N GLU A 301 -18.41 -23.26 -1.50
CA GLU A 301 -17.05 -22.69 -1.31
C GLU A 301 -16.08 -22.85 -2.52
N THR A 302 -16.57 -22.79 -3.77
CA THR A 302 -15.75 -22.91 -4.98
C THR A 302 -15.25 -21.57 -5.52
N ALA A 303 -15.57 -20.45 -4.87
CA ALA A 303 -15.18 -19.11 -5.32
C ALA A 303 -13.72 -18.79 -4.93
N TRP A 304 -13.00 -18.13 -5.84
CA TRP A 304 -11.57 -17.83 -5.70
C TRP A 304 -11.24 -16.75 -4.65
N PHE A 305 -12.24 -15.99 -4.18
CA PHE A 305 -12.05 -14.92 -3.19
C PHE A 305 -13.32 -14.77 -2.32
N HIS A 306 -13.16 -14.76 -1.01
CA HIS A 306 -14.24 -14.43 -0.07
C HIS A 306 -13.86 -13.18 0.75
N THR A 307 -14.82 -12.28 0.93
CA THR A 307 -14.68 -11.11 1.82
C THR A 307 -15.58 -11.30 3.03
N SER A 308 -14.96 -11.43 4.20
CA SER A 308 -15.68 -11.64 5.45
C SER A 308 -15.51 -10.47 6.44
N ILE A 309 -16.60 -10.00 7.02
CA ILE A 309 -16.60 -9.01 8.10
C ILE A 309 -17.00 -9.72 9.39
N VAL A 310 -16.19 -9.60 10.44
CA VAL A 310 -16.47 -10.17 11.75
C VAL A 310 -16.63 -9.06 12.76
N ALA A 311 -17.76 -9.04 13.46
CA ALA A 311 -18.04 -8.14 14.56
C ALA A 311 -18.22 -8.94 15.86
N LYS A 312 -17.72 -8.41 16.96
CA LYS A 312 -17.89 -8.96 18.30
C LYS A 312 -18.61 -7.93 19.16
N SER A 313 -19.38 -8.40 20.13
CA SER A 313 -19.94 -7.56 21.18
C SER A 313 -18.85 -6.98 22.07
N ASP A 314 -19.12 -5.86 22.74
CA ASP A 314 -18.16 -5.16 23.61
C ASP A 314 -17.64 -6.02 24.77
N ASN A 315 -18.45 -6.99 25.22
CA ASN A 315 -18.07 -7.97 26.23
C ASN A 315 -17.32 -9.19 25.67
N GLY A 316 -17.12 -9.25 24.35
CA GLY A 316 -16.45 -10.34 23.65
C GLY A 316 -17.22 -11.67 23.59
N LEU A 317 -18.41 -11.79 24.19
CA LEU A 317 -19.15 -13.06 24.33
C LEU A 317 -19.90 -13.50 23.08
N TYR A 318 -20.14 -12.58 22.13
CA TYR A 318 -20.88 -12.86 20.90
C TYR A 318 -20.06 -12.45 19.68
N VAL A 319 -20.17 -13.25 18.61
CA VAL A 319 -19.52 -13.02 17.32
C VAL A 319 -20.57 -13.08 16.23
N GLY A 320 -20.56 -12.10 15.34
CA GLY A 320 -21.28 -12.09 14.08
C GLY A 320 -20.29 -12.06 12.93
N GLN A 321 -20.54 -12.87 11.91
CA GLN A 321 -19.75 -12.91 10.69
C GLN A 321 -20.67 -12.75 9.49
N PHE A 322 -20.26 -11.89 8.57
CA PHE A 322 -20.86 -11.68 7.27
C PHE A 322 -19.84 -12.07 6.21
N ASP A 323 -20.24 -12.78 5.17
CA ASP A 323 -19.34 -13.24 4.12
C ASP A 323 -19.99 -13.01 2.74
N LEU A 324 -19.19 -12.50 1.80
CA LEU A 324 -19.54 -12.32 0.41
C LEU A 324 -18.71 -13.28 -0.42
N THR A 325 -19.40 -14.24 -1.05
CA THR A 325 -18.85 -15.10 -2.09
C THR A 325 -19.13 -14.49 -3.47
N ASP A 326 -18.62 -15.11 -4.53
CA ASP A 326 -18.73 -14.62 -5.92
C ASP A 326 -20.19 -14.33 -6.35
N HIS A 327 -21.19 -14.95 -5.70
CA HIS A 327 -22.61 -14.75 -6.06
C HIS A 327 -23.58 -14.74 -4.86
N GLU A 328 -23.12 -14.94 -3.62
CA GLU A 328 -24.01 -15.13 -2.46
C GLU A 328 -23.47 -14.40 -1.22
N ALA A 329 -24.39 -13.86 -0.41
CA ALA A 329 -24.06 -13.29 0.89
C ALA A 329 -24.50 -14.27 1.98
N TYR A 330 -23.64 -14.53 2.97
CA TYR A 330 -23.91 -15.40 4.11
C TYR A 330 -23.67 -14.65 5.43
N PHE A 331 -24.41 -15.04 6.46
CA PHE A 331 -24.22 -14.60 7.83
C PHE A 331 -24.28 -15.78 8.80
N ARG A 332 -23.58 -15.65 9.91
CA ARG A 332 -23.74 -16.49 11.09
C ARG A 332 -23.40 -15.66 12.31
N GLY A 333 -23.98 -15.97 13.46
CA GLY A 333 -23.61 -15.30 14.69
C GLY A 333 -24.26 -15.88 15.92
N GLY A 334 -23.51 -15.88 17.02
CA GLY A 334 -23.92 -16.47 18.30
C GLY A 334 -22.81 -16.39 19.34
N SER A 335 -22.93 -17.19 20.40
CA SER A 335 -21.92 -17.22 21.47
C SER A 335 -20.60 -17.78 20.95
N VAL A 336 -19.49 -17.16 21.36
CA VAL A 336 -18.10 -17.58 21.07
C VAL A 336 -17.91 -19.10 21.27
N ASP A 337 -18.44 -19.64 22.37
CA ASP A 337 -18.27 -21.05 22.76
C ASP A 337 -18.94 -22.04 21.80
N THR A 338 -19.92 -21.56 21.03
CA THR A 338 -20.70 -22.38 20.09
C THR A 338 -20.46 -22.01 18.63
N PHE A 339 -19.76 -20.89 18.37
CA PHE A 339 -19.61 -20.28 17.05
C PHE A 339 -19.04 -21.25 16.01
N ALA A 340 -18.11 -22.12 16.42
CA ALA A 340 -17.49 -23.10 15.54
C ALA A 340 -18.48 -24.08 14.90
N ASN A 341 -19.57 -24.38 15.64
CA ASN A 341 -20.59 -25.34 15.25
C ASN A 341 -21.83 -24.67 14.63
N MET A 342 -21.80 -23.36 14.42
CA MET A 342 -22.94 -22.63 13.86
C MET A 342 -22.98 -22.76 12.35
N SER A 343 -24.12 -23.21 11.83
CA SER A 343 -24.34 -23.28 10.39
C SER A 343 -24.42 -21.88 9.77
N TRP A 344 -23.81 -21.73 8.58
CA TRP A 344 -23.99 -20.55 7.75
C TRP A 344 -25.45 -20.39 7.32
N ARG A 345 -25.95 -19.16 7.40
CA ARG A 345 -27.26 -18.77 6.89
C ARG A 345 -27.05 -17.84 5.72
N LYS A 346 -27.59 -18.13 4.55
CA LYS A 346 -27.56 -17.17 3.45
C LYS A 346 -28.30 -15.90 3.92
N PHE A 347 -27.75 -14.70 3.64
CA PHE A 347 -28.33 -13.39 3.96
C PHE A 347 -29.78 -13.27 3.50
N LEU A 348 -30.15 -14.08 2.50
CA LEU A 348 -31.53 -14.47 2.28
C LEU A 348 -31.69 -16.00 2.28
N THR A 349 -31.97 -16.57 3.46
CA THR A 349 -32.71 -17.82 3.66
C THR A 349 -33.31 -17.74 5.06
N LEU A 350 -34.61 -17.42 5.17
CA LEU A 350 -35.33 -17.53 6.43
C LEU A 350 -36.37 -18.66 6.30
N PRO A 351 -36.11 -19.85 6.86
CA PRO A 351 -37.21 -20.69 7.28
C PRO A 351 -37.81 -20.03 8.52
N VAL A 352 -39.10 -19.70 8.44
CA VAL A 352 -39.98 -19.13 9.47
C VAL A 352 -39.87 -17.59 9.63
N ASN A 353 -40.95 -16.93 9.19
CA ASN A 353 -41.35 -15.53 9.41
C ASN A 353 -40.34 -14.44 9.02
N ALA A 354 -40.22 -14.17 7.71
CA ALA A 354 -39.76 -12.86 7.27
C ALA A 354 -40.87 -11.82 7.52
N ASN A 355 -40.77 -11.08 8.62
CA ASN A 355 -41.55 -9.86 8.80
C ASN A 355 -40.93 -8.78 7.90
N PHE A 356 -41.54 -8.50 6.75
CA PHE A 356 -41.23 -7.31 5.98
C PHE A 356 -41.94 -6.11 6.64
N SER A 357 -41.33 -5.51 7.67
CA SER A 357 -41.77 -4.25 8.26
C SER A 357 -41.15 -3.09 7.48
N ALA A 358 -41.96 -2.42 6.66
CA ALA A 358 -41.59 -1.13 6.09
C ALA A 358 -42.15 -0.04 7.02
N GLU A 359 -41.31 0.49 7.91
CA GLU A 359 -41.59 1.72 8.64
C GLU A 359 -41.12 2.88 7.77
N THR A 360 -42.05 3.61 7.14
CA THR A 360 -41.72 4.83 6.41
C THR A 360 -41.88 6.02 7.35
N GLU A 361 -40.79 6.74 7.63
CA GLU A 361 -40.92 8.11 8.16
C GLU A 361 -41.50 8.98 7.05
N GLY A 362 -42.81 9.19 7.10
CA GLY A 362 -43.55 9.97 6.10
C GLY A 362 -44.55 9.13 5.28
N ASN A 363 -45.43 9.84 4.58
CA ASN A 363 -46.60 9.30 3.88
C ASN A 363 -46.20 8.69 2.51
N TYR A 364 -45.47 7.58 2.53
CA TYR A 364 -45.10 6.82 1.34
C TYR A 364 -45.80 5.45 1.34
N ASP A 365 -46.43 5.12 0.21
CA ASP A 365 -47.08 3.82 0.04
C ASP A 365 -46.04 2.69 -0.07
N VAL A 366 -46.22 1.63 0.72
CA VAL A 366 -45.46 0.39 0.57
C VAL A 366 -46.05 -0.39 -0.61
N ASN A 367 -45.34 -0.40 -1.74
CA ASN A 367 -45.80 -1.02 -2.97
C ASN A 367 -45.10 -2.37 -3.22
N PHE A 368 -45.88 -3.46 -3.29
CA PHE A 368 -45.42 -4.76 -3.78
C PHE A 368 -45.59 -4.83 -5.31
N ASN A 369 -44.63 -4.26 -6.05
CA ASN A 369 -44.69 -4.16 -7.51
C ASN A 369 -43.86 -5.27 -8.20
N LEU A 370 -44.52 -6.11 -9.01
CA LEU A 370 -43.87 -6.99 -9.97
C LEU A 370 -43.78 -6.24 -11.32
N LYS A 371 -42.56 -5.94 -11.78
CA LYS A 371 -42.32 -5.15 -13.00
C LYS A 371 -42.67 -5.86 -14.32
N ASP A 372 -43.05 -7.14 -14.25
CA ASP A 372 -43.38 -7.98 -15.40
C ASP A 372 -44.79 -8.55 -15.21
N ASN A 373 -45.40 -9.07 -16.28
CA ASN A 373 -46.73 -9.71 -16.27
C ASN A 373 -46.72 -11.09 -15.56
N ARG A 374 -46.28 -11.12 -14.31
CA ARG A 374 -46.18 -12.30 -13.45
C ARG A 374 -47.22 -12.22 -12.34
N ASP A 375 -47.72 -13.38 -11.95
CA ASP A 375 -48.68 -13.50 -10.86
C ASP A 375 -48.02 -13.23 -9.49
N LEU A 376 -48.75 -12.55 -8.60
CA LEU A 376 -48.40 -12.37 -7.18
C LEU A 376 -49.22 -13.35 -6.32
N PHE A 377 -48.54 -14.08 -5.43
CA PHE A 377 -49.18 -15.08 -4.55
C PHE A 377 -48.98 -14.76 -3.07
N PHE A 378 -50.05 -14.87 -2.28
CA PHE A 378 -49.97 -14.99 -0.82
C PHE A 378 -50.25 -16.45 -0.45
N SER A 379 -49.29 -17.10 0.22
CA SER A 379 -49.33 -18.55 0.46
C SER A 379 -49.18 -18.92 1.93
N THR A 380 -49.86 -19.99 2.37
CA THR A 380 -49.62 -20.63 3.67
C THR A 380 -49.49 -22.13 3.49
N ASN A 381 -48.55 -22.77 4.19
CA ASN A 381 -48.22 -24.20 4.03
C ASN A 381 -47.99 -24.58 2.56
N SER A 382 -47.23 -23.75 1.82
CA SER A 382 -46.95 -23.92 0.38
C SER A 382 -48.17 -23.91 -0.55
N ASN A 383 -49.35 -23.57 -0.04
CA ASN A 383 -50.57 -23.43 -0.84
C ASN A 383 -50.87 -21.95 -1.09
N LYS A 384 -51.15 -21.62 -2.35
CA LYS A 384 -51.57 -20.28 -2.78
C LYS A 384 -52.98 -20.01 -2.25
N ARG A 385 -53.10 -19.06 -1.31
CA ARG A 385 -54.36 -18.66 -0.68
C ARG A 385 -55.00 -17.49 -1.41
N VAL A 386 -54.18 -16.52 -1.81
CA VAL A 386 -54.58 -15.41 -2.67
C VAL A 386 -53.65 -15.38 -3.86
N THR A 387 -54.23 -15.26 -5.05
CA THR A 387 -53.55 -15.13 -6.34
C THR A 387 -53.96 -13.81 -6.94
N ILE A 388 -53.02 -13.02 -7.44
CA ILE A 388 -53.28 -11.88 -8.31
C ILE A 388 -52.57 -12.22 -9.61
N GLN A 389 -53.32 -12.48 -10.69
CA GLN A 389 -52.73 -12.81 -11.98
C GLN A 389 -52.07 -11.57 -12.60
N GLY A 390 -51.15 -11.78 -13.56
CA GLY A 390 -50.49 -10.68 -14.26
C GLY A 390 -51.47 -9.68 -14.91
N ASP A 391 -52.65 -10.14 -15.32
CA ASP A 391 -53.74 -9.32 -15.87
C ASP A 391 -54.62 -8.63 -14.81
N GLY A 392 -54.30 -8.83 -13.52
CA GLY A 392 -54.92 -8.20 -12.37
C GLY A 392 -56.11 -8.94 -11.76
N ASP A 393 -56.46 -10.13 -12.24
CA ASP A 393 -57.57 -10.91 -11.66
C ASP A 393 -57.18 -11.54 -10.31
N VAL A 394 -58.07 -11.43 -9.32
CA VAL A 394 -57.81 -11.86 -7.94
C VAL A 394 -58.54 -13.17 -7.62
N GLY A 395 -57.79 -14.22 -7.33
CA GLY A 395 -58.32 -15.51 -6.86
C GLY A 395 -58.11 -15.69 -5.35
N ILE A 396 -59.14 -16.11 -4.61
CA ILE A 396 -59.02 -16.58 -3.22
C ILE A 396 -59.35 -18.07 -3.19
N GLY A 397 -58.38 -18.91 -2.80
CA GLY A 397 -58.51 -20.37 -2.85
C GLY A 397 -58.50 -20.97 -4.28
N THR A 398 -58.21 -20.16 -5.30
CA THR A 398 -58.03 -20.56 -6.69
C THR A 398 -56.80 -19.87 -7.29
N THR A 399 -56.11 -20.55 -8.21
CA THR A 399 -54.96 -20.01 -8.96
C THR A 399 -55.33 -19.59 -10.37
N SER A 400 -56.58 -19.81 -10.77
CA SER A 400 -57.09 -19.54 -12.11
C SER A 400 -58.45 -18.86 -11.99
N PRO A 401 -58.49 -17.61 -11.47
CA PRO A 401 -59.73 -16.85 -11.39
C PRO A 401 -60.40 -16.74 -12.76
N ASN A 402 -61.71 -16.91 -12.81
CA ASN A 402 -62.52 -16.73 -14.02
C ASN A 402 -63.27 -15.38 -14.08
N ALA A 403 -62.99 -14.51 -13.10
CA ALA A 403 -63.55 -13.17 -12.94
C ALA A 403 -62.55 -12.31 -12.16
N LYS A 404 -62.75 -10.98 -12.18
CA LYS A 404 -61.90 -10.01 -11.45
C LYS A 404 -61.70 -10.36 -9.97
N LEU A 405 -62.70 -10.97 -9.34
CA LEU A 405 -62.60 -11.62 -8.04
C LEU A 405 -63.28 -12.99 -8.12
N ASP A 406 -62.51 -14.05 -7.91
CA ASP A 406 -63.01 -15.43 -7.86
C ASP A 406 -62.64 -16.06 -6.51
N VAL A 407 -63.65 -16.49 -5.74
CA VAL A 407 -63.47 -17.09 -4.43
C VAL A 407 -63.92 -18.55 -4.49
N ASN A 408 -62.98 -19.46 -4.35
CA ASN A 408 -63.25 -20.88 -4.20
C ASN A 408 -63.54 -21.21 -2.72
N GLY A 409 -64.77 -20.91 -2.30
CA GLY A 409 -65.25 -21.12 -0.94
C GLY A 409 -66.37 -20.16 -0.56
N SER A 410 -66.77 -20.19 0.70
CA SER A 410 -67.80 -19.28 1.23
C SER A 410 -67.26 -17.86 1.45
N VAL A 411 -68.09 -16.85 1.22
CA VAL A 411 -67.78 -15.45 1.50
C VAL A 411 -68.64 -14.94 2.65
N LYS A 412 -68.02 -14.39 3.69
CA LYS A 412 -68.71 -13.66 4.77
C LYS A 412 -68.44 -12.17 4.62
N VAL A 413 -69.49 -11.37 4.46
CA VAL A 413 -69.41 -9.91 4.35
C VAL A 413 -69.87 -9.29 5.67
N GLY A 414 -68.97 -8.59 6.37
CA GLY A 414 -69.22 -7.98 7.68
C GLY A 414 -68.97 -8.88 8.89
N SER A 415 -68.75 -8.28 10.07
CA SER A 415 -68.47 -9.00 11.33
C SER A 415 -69.60 -9.94 11.74
N ASP A 416 -70.85 -9.52 11.53
CA ASP A 416 -72.06 -10.27 11.89
C ASP A 416 -72.69 -10.99 10.68
N GLY A 417 -72.00 -11.01 9.53
CA GLY A 417 -72.46 -11.70 8.34
C GLY A 417 -72.55 -13.22 8.54
N THR A 418 -73.53 -13.86 7.88
CA THR A 418 -73.56 -15.32 7.70
C THR A 418 -72.76 -15.66 6.45
N PRO A 419 -71.86 -16.67 6.46
CA PRO A 419 -71.15 -17.11 5.26
C PRO A 419 -72.12 -17.49 4.15
N VAL A 420 -71.94 -16.91 2.96
CA VAL A 420 -72.66 -17.30 1.76
C VAL A 420 -71.78 -18.28 1.02
N GLU A 421 -72.25 -19.52 0.85
CA GLU A 421 -71.50 -20.55 0.11
C GLU A 421 -71.50 -20.27 -1.39
N LYS A 422 -72.69 -20.01 -1.95
CA LYS A 422 -72.89 -19.81 -3.40
C LYS A 422 -74.05 -18.86 -3.65
N ILE A 423 -73.88 -18.01 -4.66
CA ILE A 423 -74.94 -17.17 -5.21
C ILE A 423 -75.16 -17.58 -6.65
N TYR A 424 -76.32 -18.14 -6.97
CA TYR A 424 -76.68 -18.48 -8.33
C TYR A 424 -77.66 -17.45 -8.88
N ARG A 425 -77.35 -16.94 -10.07
CA ARG A 425 -78.31 -16.18 -10.87
C ARG A 425 -78.92 -17.10 -11.92
N LEU A 426 -80.23 -17.27 -11.85
CA LEU A 426 -81.02 -18.10 -12.75
C LEU A 426 -82.07 -17.22 -13.46
N THR A 427 -82.49 -17.66 -14.64
CA THR A 427 -83.63 -17.07 -15.34
C THR A 427 -84.60 -18.19 -15.67
N THR A 428 -85.87 -17.98 -15.35
CA THR A 428 -86.91 -18.95 -15.69
C THR A 428 -87.25 -18.89 -17.17
N GLY A 429 -87.85 -19.96 -17.70
CA GLY A 429 -88.65 -19.84 -18.92
C GLY A 429 -89.82 -18.89 -18.71
N ASN A 430 -90.47 -18.47 -19.81
CA ASN A 430 -91.70 -17.70 -19.74
C ASN A 430 -92.81 -18.55 -19.11
N TYR A 431 -93.51 -17.99 -18.13
CA TYR A 431 -94.74 -18.55 -17.59
C TYR A 431 -95.92 -17.89 -18.28
N ASN A 432 -96.72 -18.68 -18.97
CA ASN A 432 -98.00 -18.27 -19.56
C ASN A 432 -99.12 -18.65 -18.61
N VAL A 433 -99.58 -17.69 -17.81
CA VAL A 433 -100.62 -17.92 -16.80
C VAL A 433 -101.84 -17.10 -17.20
N ASN A 434 -103.01 -17.73 -17.25
CA ASN A 434 -104.29 -17.06 -17.39
C ASN A 434 -105.31 -17.83 -16.54
N THR A 435 -105.49 -17.38 -15.31
CA THR A 435 -106.33 -18.07 -14.32
C THR A 435 -107.32 -17.11 -13.68
N TYR A 436 -108.52 -17.61 -13.41
CA TYR A 436 -109.59 -16.90 -12.73
C TYR A 436 -109.54 -17.24 -11.23
N SER A 437 -108.49 -16.78 -10.57
CA SER A 437 -108.22 -17.05 -9.16
C SER A 437 -107.46 -15.88 -8.55
N ASN A 438 -107.74 -15.58 -7.28
CA ASN A 438 -106.99 -14.60 -6.50
C ASN A 438 -105.60 -15.11 -6.08
N THR A 439 -105.32 -16.40 -6.25
CA THR A 439 -104.02 -16.99 -5.92
C THR A 439 -103.55 -17.93 -7.01
N TYR A 440 -102.27 -17.85 -7.35
CA TYR A 440 -101.63 -18.78 -8.27
C TYR A 440 -100.25 -19.17 -7.74
N GLU A 441 -99.93 -20.46 -7.76
CA GLU A 441 -98.62 -20.96 -7.35
C GLU A 441 -97.96 -21.65 -8.54
N PHE A 442 -96.71 -21.30 -8.79
CA PHE A 442 -95.88 -21.99 -9.76
C PHE A 442 -94.53 -22.36 -9.15
N ARG A 443 -93.87 -23.33 -9.79
CA ARG A 443 -92.55 -23.82 -9.38
C ARG A 443 -91.53 -23.61 -10.50
N TYR A 444 -90.31 -23.24 -10.13
CA TYR A 444 -89.13 -23.26 -11.00
C TYR A 444 -88.08 -24.23 -10.45
N PRO A 445 -87.48 -25.11 -11.28
CA PRO A 445 -87.84 -25.40 -12.66
C PRO A 445 -89.24 -26.05 -12.77
N THR A 446 -89.90 -25.92 -13.92
CA THR A 446 -91.25 -26.46 -14.15
C THR A 446 -91.27 -28.00 -14.20
N SER A 447 -90.14 -28.60 -14.56
CA SER A 447 -89.88 -30.04 -14.61
C SER A 447 -88.47 -30.37 -14.12
N GLY A 448 -88.25 -31.58 -13.61
CA GLY A 448 -86.99 -31.99 -12.99
C GLY A 448 -86.71 -31.29 -11.67
N THR A 449 -85.52 -31.44 -11.12
CA THR A 449 -85.04 -30.72 -9.92
C THR A 449 -83.76 -29.98 -10.26
N ASP A 450 -83.55 -28.79 -9.70
CA ASP A 450 -82.27 -28.09 -9.81
C ASP A 450 -81.46 -28.26 -8.53
N SER A 451 -80.31 -28.93 -8.63
CA SER A 451 -79.39 -29.16 -7.51
C SER A 451 -78.88 -27.88 -6.84
N ARG A 452 -78.97 -26.73 -7.52
CA ARG A 452 -78.58 -25.41 -6.98
C ARG A 452 -79.62 -24.85 -6.01
N ILE A 453 -80.80 -25.46 -5.90
CA ILE A 453 -81.90 -25.00 -5.05
C ILE A 453 -82.05 -25.94 -3.85
N THR A 454 -81.52 -25.52 -2.69
CA THR A 454 -81.62 -26.27 -1.43
C THR A 454 -82.72 -25.70 -0.54
N SER A 455 -83.34 -26.53 0.31
CA SER A 455 -84.49 -26.11 1.15
C SER A 455 -84.16 -25.02 2.19
N ASN A 456 -82.88 -24.77 2.46
CA ASN A 456 -82.39 -23.72 3.35
C ASN A 456 -81.96 -22.44 2.60
N ALA A 457 -82.06 -22.39 1.27
CA ALA A 457 -81.59 -21.24 0.50
C ALA A 457 -82.55 -20.05 0.59
N THR A 458 -81.97 -18.85 0.61
CA THR A 458 -82.73 -17.62 0.42
C THR A 458 -82.98 -17.41 -1.06
N VAL A 459 -84.22 -17.08 -1.42
CA VAL A 459 -84.63 -16.80 -2.79
C VAL A 459 -84.98 -15.33 -2.92
N ILE A 460 -84.34 -14.66 -3.88
CA ILE A 460 -84.81 -13.38 -4.41
C ILE A 460 -85.43 -13.66 -5.77
N ILE A 461 -86.67 -13.25 -5.96
CA ILE A 461 -87.35 -13.36 -7.24
C ILE A 461 -87.76 -11.98 -7.74
N ASN A 462 -87.50 -11.72 -9.01
CA ASN A 462 -87.86 -10.47 -9.65
C ASN A 462 -88.47 -10.75 -11.04
N PRO A 463 -89.72 -10.34 -11.31
CA PRO A 463 -90.30 -10.49 -12.63
C PRO A 463 -89.57 -9.63 -13.67
N ARG A 464 -89.45 -10.13 -14.90
CA ARG A 464 -88.82 -9.39 -16.01
C ARG A 464 -89.82 -8.54 -16.81
N GLY A 465 -91.10 -8.62 -16.47
CA GLY A 465 -92.21 -7.91 -17.08
C GLY A 465 -93.41 -7.92 -16.13
N GLU A 466 -94.51 -7.28 -16.52
CA GLU A 466 -95.71 -7.20 -15.69
C GLU A 466 -96.28 -8.60 -15.37
N ILE A 467 -96.70 -8.80 -14.12
CA ILE A 467 -97.24 -10.09 -13.62
C ILE A 467 -98.77 -10.10 -13.51
N GLY A 468 -99.42 -9.21 -14.26
CA GLY A 468 -100.87 -9.00 -14.25
C GLY A 468 -101.28 -7.78 -13.44
N GLU A 469 -102.44 -7.21 -13.79
CA GLU A 469 -103.02 -6.05 -13.10
C GLU A 469 -103.24 -6.37 -11.62
N GLU A 470 -102.81 -5.46 -10.74
CA GLU A 470 -102.95 -5.54 -9.28
C GLU A 470 -102.46 -6.88 -8.68
N THR A 471 -101.49 -7.53 -9.33
CA THR A 471 -100.91 -8.80 -8.90
C THR A 471 -99.56 -8.58 -8.22
N SER A 472 -99.35 -9.25 -7.09
CA SER A 472 -98.12 -9.19 -6.30
C SER A 472 -97.52 -10.57 -6.07
N ILE A 473 -96.21 -10.61 -5.82
CA ILE A 473 -95.54 -11.81 -5.31
C ILE A 473 -95.79 -11.88 -3.80
N ALA A 474 -96.60 -12.83 -3.38
CA ALA A 474 -96.95 -13.03 -1.97
C ALA A 474 -95.77 -13.63 -1.19
N HIS A 475 -95.12 -14.65 -1.75
CA HIS A 475 -93.85 -15.18 -1.23
C HIS A 475 -93.12 -16.00 -2.29
N ALA A 476 -91.82 -16.19 -2.07
CA ALA A 476 -91.02 -17.18 -2.76
C ALA A 476 -90.18 -17.97 -1.75
N ARG A 477 -90.08 -19.28 -1.93
CA ARG A 477 -89.26 -20.15 -1.07
C ARG A 477 -88.59 -21.25 -1.86
N ALA A 478 -87.39 -21.65 -1.44
CA ALA A 478 -86.73 -22.84 -1.93
C ALA A 478 -87.26 -24.08 -1.20
N TYR A 479 -87.47 -25.17 -1.93
CA TYR A 479 -87.96 -26.45 -1.41
C TYR A 479 -87.53 -27.59 -2.33
N ASN A 480 -86.68 -28.51 -1.85
CA ASN A 480 -86.29 -29.76 -2.51
C ASN A 480 -86.01 -29.63 -4.04
N GLY A 481 -85.14 -28.71 -4.43
CA GLY A 481 -84.77 -28.53 -5.85
C GLY A 481 -85.70 -27.61 -6.65
N TYR A 482 -86.67 -26.96 -5.99
CA TYR A 482 -87.62 -26.03 -6.59
C TYR A 482 -87.67 -24.69 -5.85
N VAL A 483 -87.88 -23.60 -6.58
CA VAL A 483 -88.44 -22.37 -6.04
C VAL A 483 -89.95 -22.40 -6.24
N ILE A 484 -90.70 -22.33 -5.15
CA ILE A 484 -92.14 -22.14 -5.16
C ILE A 484 -92.41 -20.64 -5.06
N VAL A 485 -93.21 -20.13 -5.99
CA VAL A 485 -93.61 -18.72 -6.05
C VAL A 485 -95.11 -18.66 -6.00
N ARG A 486 -95.63 -17.95 -4.99
CA ARG A 486 -97.06 -17.70 -4.88
C ARG A 486 -97.35 -16.25 -5.22
N LEU A 487 -98.32 -16.08 -6.10
CA LEU A 487 -98.88 -14.79 -6.49
C LEU A 487 -100.25 -14.60 -5.86
N THR A 488 -100.57 -13.35 -5.57
CA THR A 488 -101.89 -12.91 -5.12
C THR A 488 -102.37 -11.76 -5.98
N SER A 489 -103.65 -11.78 -6.33
CA SER A 489 -104.34 -10.68 -7.01
C SER A 489 -105.61 -10.33 -6.27
N VAL A 490 -105.99 -9.06 -6.33
CA VAL A 490 -107.26 -8.56 -5.81
C VAL A 490 -108.38 -8.54 -6.86
N THR A 491 -108.06 -8.77 -8.14
CA THR A 491 -109.01 -8.65 -9.28
C THR A 491 -109.65 -9.99 -9.70
N TRP A 492 -109.52 -11.07 -8.93
CA TRP A 492 -110.00 -12.42 -9.28
C TRP A 492 -109.50 -12.95 -10.62
N ARG A 493 -108.36 -12.42 -11.06
CA ARG A 493 -107.67 -12.81 -12.27
C ARG A 493 -106.17 -12.62 -12.11
N ILE A 494 -105.41 -13.64 -12.52
CA ILE A 494 -103.96 -13.56 -12.69
C ILE A 494 -103.66 -13.95 -14.13
N ASN A 495 -103.22 -12.98 -14.92
CA ASN A 495 -102.91 -13.16 -16.34
C ASN A 495 -101.58 -12.49 -16.69
N PHE A 496 -100.57 -13.28 -17.04
CA PHE A 496 -99.26 -12.76 -17.47
C PHE A 496 -98.51 -13.74 -18.36
N ASN A 497 -97.58 -13.17 -19.14
CA ASN A 497 -96.59 -13.91 -19.92
C ASN A 497 -95.23 -13.25 -19.72
N THR A 498 -94.50 -13.71 -18.70
CA THR A 498 -93.17 -13.19 -18.40
C THR A 498 -92.27 -14.25 -17.77
N SER A 499 -90.98 -13.99 -17.75
CA SER A 499 -89.97 -14.77 -17.03
C SER A 499 -89.55 -14.06 -15.76
N PHE A 500 -88.88 -14.78 -14.87
CA PHE A 500 -88.39 -14.25 -13.61
C PHE A 500 -86.87 -14.42 -13.54
N ASN A 501 -86.18 -13.42 -13.00
CA ASN A 501 -84.85 -13.60 -12.48
C ASN A 501 -84.96 -14.21 -11.08
N VAL A 502 -84.28 -15.31 -10.86
CA VAL A 502 -84.25 -16.02 -9.59
C VAL A 502 -82.82 -16.02 -9.10
N THR A 503 -82.56 -15.35 -7.98
CA THR A 503 -81.28 -15.42 -7.28
C THR A 503 -81.43 -16.38 -6.11
N ILE A 504 -80.59 -17.41 -6.08
CA ILE A 504 -80.52 -18.37 -4.99
C ILE A 504 -79.25 -18.09 -4.20
N MET A 505 -79.39 -17.84 -2.90
CA MET A 505 -78.27 -17.66 -1.99
C MET A 505 -78.24 -18.84 -1.01
N GLN A 506 -77.16 -19.60 -1.06
CA GLN A 506 -76.91 -20.73 -0.17
C GLN A 506 -76.02 -20.29 0.98
N PHE A 507 -76.32 -20.77 2.19
CA PHE A 507 -75.62 -20.47 3.44
C PHE A 507 -75.24 -21.77 4.15
#